data_AF-A0A3R7MD07-F1
#
_entry.id   AF-A0A3R7MD07-F1
#
_cell.length_a   1.000
_cell.length_b   1.000
_cell.length_c   1.000
_cell.angle_alpha   90.00
_cell.angle_beta   90.00
_cell.angle_gamma   90.00
#
_symmetry.space_group_name_H-M   'P 1'
#
loop_
_entity.id
_entity.type
_entity.pdbx_description
1 polymer ?
#
loop_
_entity_poly.entity_id
_entity_poly.type
_entity_poly.pdbx_seq_one_letter_code
_entity_poly.pdbx_strand_id
1 'polypeptide(L)'
;EEEMSKLVETRSRLKQLNDDQRHHFHRGTYVKGRLMSSQKEREALRGRVYNDESRQFGDVAALKEEWKELTEWVESAKRELEDNKRSYAKEQSELQEQLEVAEDNGKEARELRECFEHENEELKDLKHDLQQVLIYARVRHREEFA
;
A
#
# COMPACT_ATOMS: atom_id res chain seq x y z
N GLU A 1 -66.33 -21.38 -43.58
CA GLU A 1 -65.59 -20.68 -44.67
C GLU A 1 -64.19 -20.26 -44.26
N GLU A 2 -63.99 -19.77 -43.03
CA GLU A 2 -62.66 -19.40 -42.52
C GLU A 2 -61.66 -20.56 -42.43
N GLU A 3 -62.10 -21.76 -42.05
CA GLU A 3 -61.23 -22.94 -41.98
C GLU A 3 -60.74 -23.38 -43.37
N MET A 4 -61.61 -23.33 -44.37
CA MET A 4 -61.25 -23.61 -45.77
C MET A 4 -60.24 -22.59 -46.31
N SER A 5 -60.36 -21.33 -45.91
CA SER A 5 -59.42 -20.26 -46.31
C SER A 5 -58.04 -20.48 -45.67
N LYS A 6 -57.99 -20.81 -44.37
CA LYS A 6 -56.74 -21.17 -43.67
C LYS A 6 -56.08 -22.40 -44.30
N LEU A 7 -56.86 -23.39 -44.75
CA LEU A 7 -56.35 -24.58 -45.44
C LEU A 7 -55.77 -24.25 -46.83
N VAL A 8 -56.35 -23.29 -47.56
CA VAL A 8 -55.82 -22.83 -48.85
C VAL A 8 -54.51 -22.05 -48.66
N GLU A 9 -54.42 -21.20 -47.65
CA GLU A 9 -53.20 -20.45 -47.32
C GLU A 9 -52.06 -21.38 -46.89
N THR A 10 -52.35 -22.33 -46.00
CA THR A 10 -51.37 -23.34 -45.58
C THR A 10 -50.92 -24.23 -46.74
N ARG A 11 -51.83 -24.65 -47.63
CA ARG A 11 -51.47 -25.39 -48.84
C ARG A 11 -50.57 -24.58 -49.78
N SER A 12 -50.85 -23.30 -49.95
CA SER A 12 -50.06 -22.40 -50.79
C SER A 12 -48.65 -22.21 -50.22
N ARG A 13 -48.54 -22.02 -48.89
CA ARG A 13 -47.27 -21.92 -48.17
C ARG A 13 -46.44 -23.21 -48.27
N LEU A 14 -47.08 -24.38 -48.15
CA LEU A 14 -46.41 -25.67 -48.28
C LEU A 14 -45.90 -25.92 -49.70
N LYS A 15 -46.66 -25.47 -50.71
CA LYS A 15 -46.22 -25.53 -52.11
C LYS A 15 -44.98 -24.68 -52.34
N GLN A 16 -44.98 -23.45 -51.83
CA GLN A 16 -43.83 -22.54 -51.93
C GLN A 16 -42.59 -23.13 -51.27
N LEU A 17 -42.71 -23.69 -50.07
CA LEU A 17 -41.59 -24.36 -49.39
C LEU A 17 -41.02 -25.55 -50.18
N ASN A 18 -41.88 -26.33 -50.86
CA ASN A 18 -41.45 -27.46 -51.68
C ASN A 18 -40.73 -26.99 -52.95
N ASP A 19 -41.25 -25.94 -53.60
CA ASP A 19 -40.63 -25.33 -54.78
C ASP A 19 -39.26 -24.73 -54.44
N ASP A 20 -39.13 -24.03 -53.30
CA ASP A 20 -37.87 -23.50 -52.79
C ASP A 20 -36.87 -24.63 -52.46
N GLN A 21 -37.32 -25.69 -51.79
CA GLN A 21 -36.48 -26.86 -51.51
C GLN A 21 -35.98 -27.50 -52.81
N ARG A 22 -36.86 -27.74 -53.79
CA ARG A 22 -36.48 -28.29 -55.11
C ARG A 22 -35.49 -27.39 -55.83
N HIS A 23 -35.71 -26.08 -55.80
CA HIS A 23 -34.80 -25.10 -56.39
C HIS A 23 -33.40 -25.21 -55.78
N HIS A 24 -33.29 -25.28 -54.45
CA HIS A 24 -32.00 -25.47 -53.78
C HIS A 24 -31.38 -26.85 -54.02
N PHE A 25 -32.19 -27.91 -54.15
CA PHE A 25 -31.71 -29.25 -54.55
C PHE A 25 -31.09 -29.24 -55.93
N HIS A 26 -31.76 -28.64 -56.92
CA HIS A 26 -31.25 -28.58 -58.30
C HIS A 26 -29.97 -27.75 -58.43
N ARG A 27 -29.79 -26.72 -57.61
CA ARG A 27 -28.57 -25.90 -57.59
C ARG A 27 -27.44 -26.47 -56.74
N GLY A 28 -27.66 -27.60 -56.05
CA GLY A 28 -26.68 -28.19 -55.14
C GLY A 28 -26.44 -27.39 -53.86
N THR A 29 -27.19 -26.30 -53.63
CA THR A 29 -27.12 -25.47 -52.41
C THR A 29 -28.09 -25.96 -51.34
N TYR A 30 -28.68 -27.14 -51.52
CA TYR A 30 -29.59 -27.71 -50.54
C TYR A 30 -28.82 -28.08 -49.27
N VAL A 31 -28.95 -27.23 -48.27
CA VAL A 31 -28.57 -27.58 -46.91
C VAL A 31 -29.69 -28.45 -46.37
N LYS A 32 -29.43 -29.75 -46.17
CA LYS A 32 -30.28 -30.54 -45.26
C LYS A 32 -30.27 -29.77 -43.96
N GLY A 33 -31.39 -29.12 -43.61
CA GLY A 33 -31.56 -28.54 -42.29
C GLY A 33 -31.10 -29.61 -41.31
N ARG A 34 -30.03 -29.34 -40.55
CA ARG A 34 -29.47 -30.32 -39.64
C ARG A 34 -30.49 -30.43 -38.52
N LEU A 35 -31.49 -31.28 -38.74
CA LEU A 35 -32.55 -31.61 -37.81
C LEU A 35 -31.90 -32.41 -36.70
N MET A 36 -31.16 -31.73 -35.83
CA MET A 36 -31.02 -32.21 -34.49
C MET A 36 -32.45 -32.35 -33.98
N SER A 37 -32.80 -33.52 -33.45
CA SER A 37 -34.11 -33.65 -32.81
C SER A 37 -34.21 -32.58 -31.74
N SER A 38 -35.39 -32.01 -31.53
CA SER A 38 -35.60 -30.99 -30.48
C SER A 38 -35.04 -31.45 -29.12
N GLN A 39 -35.04 -32.77 -28.87
CA GLN A 39 -34.38 -33.38 -27.73
C GLN A 39 -32.85 -33.15 -27.70
N LYS A 40 -32.13 -33.39 -28.80
CA LYS A 40 -30.67 -33.17 -28.86
C LYS A 40 -30.30 -31.69 -28.74
N GLU A 41 -31.13 -30.77 -29.24
CA GLU A 41 -30.92 -29.33 -29.05
C GLU A 41 -31.07 -28.94 -27.58
N ARG A 42 -32.11 -29.46 -26.89
CA ARG A 42 -32.30 -29.25 -25.45
C ARG A 42 -31.17 -29.86 -24.62
N GLU A 43 -30.66 -31.03 -25.00
CA GLU A 43 -29.49 -31.64 -24.35
C GLU A 43 -28.22 -30.80 -24.54
N ALA A 44 -27.97 -30.30 -25.76
CA ALA A 44 -26.82 -29.43 -26.01
C ALA A 44 -26.91 -28.10 -25.24
N LEU A 45 -28.09 -27.49 -25.17
CA LEU A 45 -28.31 -26.27 -24.38
C LEU A 45 -28.12 -26.53 -22.88
N ARG A 46 -28.67 -27.65 -22.35
CA ARG A 46 -28.45 -28.04 -20.95
C ARG A 46 -26.99 -28.31 -20.64
N GLY A 47 -26.26 -28.96 -21.55
CA GLY A 47 -24.82 -29.18 -21.39
C GLY A 47 -24.02 -27.88 -21.36
N ARG A 48 -24.39 -26.87 -22.17
CA ARG A 48 -23.76 -25.54 -22.11
C ARG A 48 -24.04 -24.84 -20.79
N VAL A 49 -25.31 -24.79 -20.37
CA VAL A 49 -25.71 -24.19 -19.10
C VAL A 49 -24.97 -24.84 -17.94
N TYR A 50 -24.94 -26.17 -17.87
CA TYR A 50 -24.23 -26.89 -16.81
C TYR A 50 -22.71 -26.59 -16.79
N ASN A 51 -22.07 -26.51 -17.96
CA ASN A 51 -20.65 -26.18 -18.05
C ASN A 51 -20.38 -24.74 -17.60
N ASP A 52 -21.24 -23.80 -18.02
CA ASP A 52 -21.13 -22.40 -17.63
C ASP A 52 -21.36 -22.22 -16.12
N GLU A 53 -22.37 -22.88 -15.56
CA GLU A 53 -22.66 -22.92 -14.12
C GLU A 53 -21.46 -23.51 -13.35
N SER A 54 -20.94 -24.67 -13.78
CA SER A 54 -19.79 -25.31 -13.14
C SER A 54 -18.56 -24.41 -13.13
N ARG A 55 -18.30 -23.71 -14.24
CA ARG A 55 -17.21 -22.73 -14.32
C ARG A 55 -17.43 -21.56 -13.37
N GLN A 56 -18.63 -20.99 -13.36
CA GLN A 56 -18.97 -19.88 -12.45
C GLN A 56 -18.83 -20.28 -10.98
N PHE A 57 -19.22 -21.50 -10.60
CA PHE A 57 -19.00 -22.00 -9.24
C PHE A 57 -17.50 -22.08 -8.89
N GLY A 58 -16.67 -22.53 -9.85
CA GLY A 58 -15.22 -22.53 -9.70
C GLY A 58 -14.64 -21.13 -9.51
N ASP A 59 -15.07 -20.17 -10.35
CA ASP A 59 -14.63 -18.78 -10.28
C ASP A 59 -15.04 -18.13 -8.94
N VAL A 60 -16.27 -18.39 -8.46
CA VAL A 60 -16.74 -17.89 -7.16
C VAL A 60 -15.95 -18.50 -6.00
N ALA A 61 -15.59 -19.78 -6.08
CA ALA A 61 -14.77 -20.41 -5.04
C ALA A 61 -13.36 -19.79 -5.00
N ALA A 62 -12.73 -19.59 -6.15
CA ALA A 62 -11.43 -18.94 -6.24
C ALA A 62 -11.46 -17.51 -5.70
N LEU A 63 -12.45 -16.71 -6.10
CA LEU A 63 -12.62 -15.33 -5.61
C LEU A 63 -12.86 -15.27 -4.09
N LYS A 64 -13.52 -16.28 -3.51
CA LYS A 64 -13.71 -16.35 -2.05
C LYS A 64 -12.41 -16.61 -1.30
N GLU A 65 -11.56 -17.48 -1.82
CA GLU A 65 -10.23 -17.72 -1.24
C GLU A 65 -9.35 -16.48 -1.38
N GLU A 66 -9.30 -15.85 -2.56
CA GLU A 66 -8.56 -14.59 -2.76
C GLU A 66 -9.06 -13.48 -1.82
N TRP A 67 -10.38 -13.35 -1.65
CA TRP A 67 -10.95 -12.38 -0.73
C TRP A 67 -10.53 -12.65 0.72
N LYS A 68 -10.48 -13.93 1.12
CA LYS A 68 -10.02 -14.33 2.45
C LYS A 68 -8.54 -14.03 2.64
N GLU A 69 -7.68 -14.41 1.71
CA GLU A 69 -6.25 -14.12 1.73
C GLU A 69 -5.97 -12.62 1.81
N LEU A 70 -6.65 -11.81 0.98
CA LEU A 70 -6.53 -10.35 1.02
C LEU A 70 -7.00 -9.78 2.36
N THR A 71 -8.05 -10.34 2.94
CA THR A 71 -8.54 -9.90 4.26
C THR A 71 -7.51 -10.19 5.35
N GLU A 72 -6.94 -11.40 5.37
CA GLU A 72 -5.89 -11.79 6.32
C GLU A 72 -4.63 -10.93 6.15
N TRP A 73 -4.27 -10.60 4.91
CA TRP A 73 -3.15 -9.71 4.61
C TRP A 73 -3.40 -8.29 5.12
N VAL A 74 -4.59 -7.74 4.90
CA VAL A 74 -4.98 -6.41 5.42
C VAL A 74 -4.98 -6.38 6.94
N GLU A 75 -5.48 -7.43 7.60
CA GLU A 75 -5.44 -7.52 9.07
C GLU A 75 -4.01 -7.57 9.60
N SER A 76 -3.14 -8.34 8.94
CA SER A 76 -1.73 -8.46 9.32
C SER A 76 -1.00 -7.13 9.13
N ALA A 77 -1.18 -6.47 7.99
CA ALA A 77 -0.61 -5.16 7.70
C ALA A 77 -1.09 -4.08 8.70
N LYS A 78 -2.35 -4.14 9.14
CA LYS A 78 -2.86 -3.24 10.19
C LYS A 78 -2.15 -3.46 11.53
N ARG A 79 -1.97 -4.71 11.94
CA ARG A 79 -1.25 -5.04 13.19
C ARG A 79 0.20 -4.57 13.13
N GLU A 80 0.89 -4.86 12.04
CA GLU A 80 2.27 -4.41 11.83
C GLU A 80 2.38 -2.88 11.86
N LEU A 81 1.43 -2.16 11.24
CA LEU A 81 1.40 -0.70 11.28
C LEU A 81 1.18 -0.17 12.71
N GLU A 82 0.29 -0.79 13.49
CA GLU A 82 0.05 -0.42 14.89
C GLU A 82 1.27 -0.66 15.76
N ASP A 83 1.92 -1.80 15.61
CA ASP A 83 3.13 -2.15 16.36
C ASP A 83 4.28 -1.20 16.00
N ASN A 84 4.43 -0.88 14.71
CA ASN A 84 5.46 0.04 14.25
C ASN A 84 5.21 1.47 14.78
N LYS A 85 3.97 1.95 14.75
CA LYS A 85 3.61 3.24 15.40
C LYS A 85 3.96 3.28 16.87
N ARG A 86 3.71 2.18 17.60
CA ARG A 86 4.08 2.07 19.02
C ARG A 86 5.59 2.06 19.22
N SER A 87 6.33 1.37 18.36
CA SER A 87 7.80 1.35 18.40
C SER A 87 8.38 2.74 18.17
N TYR A 88 7.97 3.42 17.11
CA TYR A 88 8.44 4.78 16.81
C TYR A 88 8.07 5.78 17.90
N ALA A 89 6.89 5.67 18.51
CA ALA A 89 6.53 6.55 19.62
C ALA A 89 7.45 6.36 20.84
N LYS A 90 7.88 5.12 21.11
CA LYS A 90 8.87 4.85 22.18
C LYS A 90 10.25 5.40 21.83
N GLU A 91 10.75 5.10 20.63
CA GLU A 91 12.04 5.61 20.15
C GLU A 91 12.08 7.14 20.16
N GLN A 92 10.99 7.79 19.75
CA GLN A 92 10.88 9.24 19.79
C GLN A 92 10.93 9.78 21.22
N SER A 93 10.27 9.11 22.17
CA SER A 93 10.34 9.48 23.59
C SER A 93 11.75 9.34 24.15
N GLU A 94 12.44 8.24 23.84
CA GLU A 94 13.82 7.99 24.28
C GLU A 94 14.79 9.03 23.71
N LEU A 95 14.66 9.36 22.43
CA LEU A 95 15.48 10.40 21.80
C LEU A 95 15.21 11.78 22.39
N GLN A 96 13.96 12.07 22.75
CA GLN A 96 13.60 13.34 23.37
C GLN A 96 14.19 13.46 24.79
N GLU A 97 14.17 12.38 25.58
CA GLU A 97 14.81 12.33 26.89
C GLU A 97 16.34 12.50 26.78
N GLN A 98 16.97 11.83 25.80
CA GLN A 98 18.41 12.01 25.53
C GLN A 98 18.76 13.44 25.13
N LEU A 99 17.89 14.09 24.34
CA LEU A 99 18.09 15.49 23.96
C LEU A 99 18.01 16.42 25.17
N GLU A 100 17.02 16.23 26.04
CA GLU A 100 16.85 17.03 27.27
C GLU A 100 18.08 16.91 28.19
N VAL A 101 18.57 15.70 28.41
CA VAL A 101 19.80 15.45 29.18
C VAL A 101 21.02 16.12 28.54
N ALA A 102 21.15 16.05 27.20
CA ALA A 102 22.25 16.68 26.49
C ALA A 102 22.18 18.22 26.57
N GLU A 103 20.98 18.80 26.51
CA GLU A 103 20.77 20.23 26.65
C GLU A 103 21.14 20.72 28.05
N ASP A 104 20.74 19.98 29.09
CA ASP A 104 21.06 20.32 30.49
C ASP A 104 22.54 20.20 30.78
N ASN A 105 23.20 19.10 30.37
CA ASN A 105 24.65 18.98 30.42
C ASN A 105 25.35 20.13 29.67
N GLY A 106 24.78 20.55 28.54
CA GLY A 106 25.28 21.67 27.75
C GLY A 106 25.11 23.04 28.42
N LYS A 107 24.12 23.20 29.31
CA LYS A 107 23.96 24.40 30.16
C LYS A 107 24.99 24.40 31.28
N GLU A 108 25.11 23.30 32.01
CA GLU A 108 26.09 23.15 33.09
C GLU A 108 27.53 23.37 32.60
N ALA A 109 27.87 22.82 31.42
CA ALA A 109 29.19 23.01 30.82
C ALA A 109 29.47 24.48 30.42
N ARG A 110 28.43 25.26 30.09
CA ARG A 110 28.56 26.70 29.80
C ARG A 110 28.76 27.50 31.08
N GLU A 111 27.98 27.22 32.11
CA GLU A 111 28.11 27.88 33.42
C GLU A 111 29.50 27.61 34.02
N LEU A 112 29.99 26.37 33.97
CA LEU A 112 31.35 26.02 34.42
C LEU A 112 32.43 26.75 33.62
N ARG A 113 32.24 26.94 32.30
CA ARG A 113 33.16 27.73 31.48
C ARG A 113 33.20 29.18 31.94
N GLU A 114 32.06 29.80 32.16
CA GLU A 114 31.98 31.19 32.62
C GLU A 114 32.68 31.36 33.97
N CYS A 115 32.48 30.42 34.91
CA CYS A 115 33.20 30.41 36.18
C CYS A 115 34.72 30.31 35.99
N PHE A 116 35.19 29.37 35.15
CA PHE A 116 36.63 29.23 34.89
C PHE A 116 37.23 30.42 34.17
N GLU A 117 36.50 31.05 33.25
CA GLU A 117 36.95 32.27 32.58
C GLU A 117 37.13 33.40 33.59
N HIS A 118 36.18 33.57 34.51
CA HIS A 118 36.24 34.57 35.57
C HIS A 118 37.40 34.31 36.55
N GLU A 119 37.54 33.09 37.09
CA GLU A 119 38.65 32.73 37.98
C GLU A 119 40.02 32.95 37.30
N ASN A 120 40.11 32.66 35.99
CA ASN A 120 41.34 32.87 35.24
C ASN A 120 41.68 34.35 35.04
N GLU A 121 40.67 35.22 34.93
CA GLU A 121 40.87 36.68 34.94
C GLU A 121 41.39 37.15 36.30
N GLU A 122 40.77 36.74 37.41
CA GLU A 122 41.24 37.07 38.76
C GLU A 122 42.68 36.59 39.01
N LEU A 123 43.03 35.38 38.54
CA LEU A 123 44.39 34.85 38.64
C LEU A 123 45.41 35.65 37.81
N LYS A 124 45.01 36.18 36.65
CA LYS A 124 45.88 37.05 35.84
C LYS A 124 46.15 38.37 36.56
N ASP A 125 45.12 38.95 37.17
CA ASP A 125 45.24 40.20 37.92
C ASP A 125 46.11 40.00 39.17
N LEU A 126 45.86 38.95 39.95
CA LEU A 126 46.68 38.61 41.12
C LEU A 126 48.15 38.36 40.74
N LYS A 127 48.38 37.66 39.62
CA LYS A 127 49.74 37.46 39.10
C LYS A 127 50.41 38.79 38.78
N HIS A 128 49.69 39.74 38.19
CA HIS A 128 50.22 41.06 37.88
C HIS A 128 50.59 41.83 39.17
N ASP A 129 49.70 41.84 40.16
CA ASP A 129 49.94 42.50 41.44
C ASP A 129 51.16 41.91 42.17
N LEU A 130 51.27 40.57 42.22
CA LEU A 130 52.43 39.90 42.80
C LEU A 130 53.73 40.26 42.06
N GLN A 131 53.69 40.40 40.74
CA GLN A 131 54.85 40.87 39.97
C GLN A 131 55.24 42.30 40.36
N GLN A 132 54.28 43.21 40.55
CA GLN A 132 54.56 44.58 40.99
C GLN A 132 55.17 44.61 42.40
N VAL A 133 54.64 43.83 43.34
CA VAL A 133 55.18 43.70 44.70
C VAL A 133 56.61 43.17 44.67
N LEU A 134 56.89 42.16 43.85
CA LEU A 134 58.25 41.61 43.68
C LEU A 134 59.22 42.65 43.10
N ILE A 135 58.78 43.47 42.14
CA ILE A 135 59.59 44.56 41.59
C ILE A 135 59.88 45.57 42.69
N TYR A 136 58.87 46.03 43.42
CA TYR A 136 59.04 46.97 44.52
C TYR A 136 60.03 46.44 45.58
N ALA A 137 59.87 45.20 46.03
CA ALA A 137 60.76 44.58 46.99
C ALA A 137 62.21 44.52 46.50
N ARG A 138 62.43 44.21 45.21
CA ARG A 138 63.79 44.24 44.62
C ARG A 138 64.39 45.65 44.58
N VAL A 139 63.60 46.67 44.22
CA VAL A 139 64.08 48.06 44.20
C VAL A 139 64.44 48.50 45.61
N ARG A 140 63.55 48.28 46.58
CA ARG A 140 63.78 48.58 48.00
C ARG A 140 65.03 47.90 48.56
N HIS A 141 65.22 46.61 48.28
CA HIS A 141 66.40 45.89 48.72
C HIS A 141 67.69 46.43 48.07
N ARG A 142 67.63 46.93 46.82
CA ARG A 142 68.79 47.59 46.22
C ARG A 142 69.10 48.93 46.89
N GLU A 143 68.08 49.70 47.26
CA GLU A 143 68.26 50.98 47.95
C GLU A 143 68.78 50.83 49.39
N GLU A 144 68.38 49.76 50.09
CA GLU A 144 68.79 49.51 51.48
C GLU A 144 70.21 48.92 51.62
N PHE A 145 70.73 48.29 50.55
CA PHE A 145 72.03 47.60 50.57
C PHE A 145 73.01 48.11 49.50
N ALA A 146 72.75 49.28 48.88
CA ALA A 146 73.68 50.02 48.02
C ALA A 146 74.32 51.18 48.81
#